data_AF-A0AAW0IKA7-F1
#
_entry.id   AF-A0AAW0IKA7-F1
#
_cell.length_a   1.000
_cell.length_b   1.000
_cell.length_c   1.000
_cell.angle_alpha   90.00
_cell.angle_beta   90.00
_cell.angle_gamma   90.00
#
_symmetry.space_group_name_H-M   'P 1'
#
loop_
_entity.id
_entity.type
_entity.pdbx_description
1 polymer ?
#
loop_
_entity_poly.entity_id
_entity_poly.type
_entity_poly.pdbx_seq_one_letter_code
_entity_poly.pdbx_strand_id
1 'polypeptide(L)'
;MFNMAGQAKVQWQQKPAPQKCQDPPKTFEEFLKFQNWDYWPRDIRFRDNDIWGEALRKLEEDISFASIYSSLWSNVPRTFAAVSTVESRLRECSRLLQEHSSNLFKCDRMISKKSSHPNLERYKAFLKEHCRQRKIMV
;
A
#
# COMPACT_ATOMS: atom_id res chain seq x y z
N MET A 1 48.01 -6.61 -44.25
CA MET A 1 48.12 -6.25 -42.82
C MET A 1 47.07 -5.19 -42.53
N PHE A 2 46.04 -5.54 -41.76
CA PHE A 2 44.93 -4.64 -41.42
C PHE A 2 45.35 -3.78 -40.21
N ASN A 3 45.46 -2.46 -40.38
CA ASN A 3 45.54 -1.52 -39.27
C ASN A 3 44.13 -1.00 -38.99
N MET A 4 43.52 -1.46 -37.90
CA MET A 4 42.30 -0.90 -37.32
C MET A 4 42.63 -0.39 -35.91
N ALA A 5 42.66 0.93 -35.74
CA ALA A 5 42.63 1.56 -34.43
C ALA A 5 42.13 3.01 -34.56
N GLY A 6 40.89 3.19 -35.03
CA GLY A 6 40.17 4.45 -34.88
C GLY A 6 39.53 4.49 -33.49
N GLN A 7 40.15 5.17 -32.52
CA GLN A 7 39.50 5.45 -31.24
C GLN A 7 38.39 6.50 -31.46
N ALA A 8 37.14 6.05 -31.44
CA ALA A 8 35.98 6.94 -31.42
C ALA A 8 35.89 7.61 -30.05
N LYS A 9 36.22 8.91 -29.99
CA LYS A 9 36.06 9.74 -28.79
C LYS A 9 34.58 10.06 -28.64
N VAL A 10 33.90 9.39 -27.70
CA VAL A 10 32.48 9.63 -27.41
C VAL A 10 32.36 11.02 -26.78
N GLN A 11 31.86 11.98 -27.56
CA GLN A 11 31.54 13.32 -27.06
C GLN A 11 30.25 13.22 -26.24
N TRP A 12 30.38 13.22 -24.92
CA TRP A 12 29.25 13.33 -24.01
C TRP A 12 28.52 14.65 -24.31
N GLN A 13 27.32 14.56 -24.88
CA GLN A 13 26.46 15.72 -25.04
C GLN A 13 26.19 16.30 -23.65
N GLN A 14 26.60 17.54 -23.45
CA GLN A 14 26.34 18.25 -22.21
C GLN A 14 24.83 18.35 -22.03
N LYS A 15 24.35 17.77 -20.93
CA LYS A 15 22.95 17.88 -20.50
C LYS A 15 22.65 19.37 -20.32
N PRO A 16 21.57 19.93 -20.91
CA PRO A 16 21.23 21.32 -20.68
C PRO A 16 21.05 21.55 -19.18
N ALA A 17 21.61 22.66 -18.69
CA ALA A 17 21.55 23.04 -17.29
C ALA A 17 20.09 23.01 -16.80
N PRO A 18 19.84 22.60 -15.55
CA PRO A 18 18.49 22.65 -14.98
C PRO A 18 17.99 24.09 -15.06
N GLN A 19 16.92 24.31 -15.82
CA GLN A 19 16.25 25.61 -15.84
C GLN A 19 15.88 25.92 -14.38
N LYS A 20 16.35 27.08 -13.88
CA LYS A 20 15.96 27.60 -12.57
C LYS A 20 14.45 27.55 -12.53
N CYS A 21 13.89 26.78 -11.59
CA CYS A 21 12.48 26.85 -11.27
C CYS A 21 12.21 28.31 -10.89
N GLN A 22 11.60 29.06 -11.81
CA GLN A 22 11.07 30.37 -11.51
C GLN A 22 10.05 30.17 -10.38
N ASP A 23 10.05 31.07 -9.41
CA ASP A 23 9.02 31.05 -8.37
C ASP A 23 7.64 31.11 -9.05
N PRO A 24 6.65 30.36 -8.53
CA PRO A 24 5.33 30.38 -9.11
C PRO A 24 4.77 31.81 -9.08
N PRO A 25 4.07 32.24 -10.13
CA PRO A 25 3.46 33.55 -10.18
C PRO A 25 2.55 33.75 -8.96
N LYS A 26 2.71 34.88 -8.27
CA LYS A 26 2.01 35.18 -7.02
C LYS A 26 0.72 35.96 -7.26
N THR A 27 0.61 36.57 -8.43
CA THR A 27 -0.57 37.33 -8.86
C THR A 27 -1.11 36.77 -10.17
N PHE A 28 -2.40 37.03 -10.42
CA PHE A 28 -3.04 36.61 -11.66
C PHE A 28 -2.39 37.29 -12.88
N GLU A 29 -2.01 38.57 -12.77
CA GLU A 29 -1.25 39.29 -13.79
C GLU A 29 0.11 38.65 -14.11
N GLU A 30 0.86 38.25 -13.08
CA GLU A 30 2.13 37.54 -13.27
C GLU A 30 1.92 36.19 -13.95
N PHE A 31 0.84 35.50 -13.61
CA PHE A 31 0.48 34.22 -14.23
C PHE A 31 0.15 34.40 -15.72
N LEU A 32 -0.67 35.40 -16.07
CA LEU A 32 -0.99 35.69 -17.46
C LEU A 32 0.26 36.04 -18.26
N LYS A 33 1.16 36.86 -17.73
CA LYS A 33 2.46 37.17 -18.34
C LYS A 33 3.32 35.93 -18.53
N PHE A 34 3.39 35.08 -17.52
CA PHE A 34 4.16 33.84 -17.58
C PHE A 34 3.61 32.88 -18.66
N GLN A 35 2.30 32.91 -18.92
CA GLN A 35 1.64 32.13 -19.98
C GLN A 35 1.51 32.87 -21.32
N ASN A 36 2.06 34.09 -21.43
CA ASN A 36 1.95 34.95 -22.60
C ASN A 36 0.49 35.29 -23.00
N TRP A 37 -0.36 35.49 -21.99
CA TRP A 37 -1.80 35.78 -22.08
C TRP A 37 -2.14 37.19 -21.57
N ASP A 38 -1.27 38.15 -21.82
CA ASP A 38 -1.46 39.54 -21.37
C ASP A 38 -2.69 40.22 -21.97
N TYR A 39 -3.14 39.70 -23.11
CA TYR A 39 -4.35 40.11 -23.82
C TYR A 39 -5.63 39.52 -23.23
N TRP A 40 -5.53 38.72 -22.16
CA TRP A 40 -6.69 38.06 -21.57
C TRP A 40 -7.74 39.10 -21.15
N PRO A 41 -9.02 38.91 -21.49
CA PRO A 41 -10.06 39.89 -21.18
C PRO A 41 -10.14 40.12 -19.66
N ARG A 42 -9.94 41.38 -19.25
CA ARG A 42 -10.06 41.77 -17.83
C ARG A 42 -11.51 41.86 -17.37
N ASP A 43 -12.39 42.26 -18.28
CA ASP A 43 -13.81 42.47 -18.00
C ASP A 43 -14.66 41.56 -18.91
N ILE A 44 -14.89 40.33 -18.44
CA ILE A 44 -15.85 39.42 -19.07
C ILE A 44 -17.24 39.75 -18.51
N ARG A 45 -18.07 40.44 -19.30
CA ARG A 45 -19.49 40.61 -18.96
C ARG A 45 -20.25 39.35 -19.33
N PHE A 46 -20.45 38.48 -18.35
CA PHE A 46 -21.32 37.31 -18.53
C PHE A 46 -22.76 37.79 -18.68
N ARG A 47 -23.34 37.55 -19.86
CA ARG A 47 -24.74 37.91 -20.17
C ARG A 47 -25.74 36.98 -19.46
N ASP A 48 -25.28 35.80 -19.02
CA ASP A 48 -26.12 34.71 -18.51
C ASP A 48 -25.77 34.33 -17.05
N ASN A 49 -25.69 35.33 -16.17
CA ASN A 49 -25.31 35.14 -14.76
C ASN A 49 -26.19 34.07 -14.06
N ASP A 50 -27.45 34.00 -14.45
CA ASP A 50 -28.45 33.06 -13.92
C ASP A 50 -28.11 31.59 -14.26
N ILE A 51 -27.56 31.33 -15.44
CA ILE A 51 -27.13 30.00 -15.89
C ILE A 51 -25.87 29.57 -15.12
N TRP A 52 -24.97 30.52 -14.87
CA TRP A 52 -23.74 30.27 -14.10
C TRP A 52 -24.01 30.02 -12.63
N GLY A 53 -25.00 30.68 -12.03
CA GLY A 53 -25.42 30.42 -10.64
C GLY A 53 -25.95 29.00 -10.44
N GLU A 54 -26.78 28.51 -11.36
CA GLU A 54 -27.30 27.13 -11.35
C GLU A 54 -26.17 26.11 -11.52
N ALA A 55 -25.22 26.37 -12.44
CA ALA A 55 -24.06 25.51 -12.66
C ALA A 55 -23.11 25.50 -11.44
N LEU A 56 -22.88 26.66 -10.81
CA LEU A 56 -22.09 26.78 -9.59
C LEU A 56 -22.71 26.03 -8.42
N ARG A 57 -24.04 26.15 -8.24
CA ARG A 57 -24.74 25.42 -7.18
C ARG A 57 -24.66 23.91 -7.38
N LYS A 58 -24.86 23.42 -8.61
CA LYS A 58 -24.70 21.99 -8.93
C LYS A 58 -23.27 21.52 -8.69
N LEU A 59 -22.29 22.32 -9.10
CA LEU A 59 -20.88 22.04 -8.85
C LEU A 59 -20.59 21.99 -7.33
N GLU A 60 -21.17 22.88 -6.54
CA GLU A 60 -21.01 22.93 -5.09
C GLU A 60 -21.72 21.77 -4.38
N GLU A 61 -22.86 21.30 -4.90
CA GLU A 61 -23.56 20.08 -4.47
C GLU A 61 -22.77 18.80 -4.81
N ASP A 62 -22.19 18.74 -6.02
CA ASP A 62 -21.35 17.63 -6.48
C ASP A 62 -20.00 17.59 -5.75
N ILE A 63 -19.46 18.75 -5.38
CA ILE A 63 -18.26 18.92 -4.55
C ILE A 63 -18.61 18.92 -3.05
N SER A 64 -19.89 18.78 -2.68
CA SER A 64 -20.29 18.82 -1.28
C SER A 64 -19.53 17.75 -0.50
N PHE A 65 -19.10 18.11 0.70
CA PHE A 65 -18.33 17.21 1.55
C PHE A 65 -19.05 15.86 1.73
N ALA A 66 -20.37 15.86 1.84
CA ALA A 66 -21.18 14.66 1.95
C ALA A 66 -21.09 13.76 0.71
N SER A 67 -21.19 14.33 -0.50
CA SER A 67 -21.06 13.59 -1.76
C SER A 67 -19.65 13.00 -1.94
N ILE A 68 -18.61 13.81 -1.68
CA ILE A 68 -17.22 13.37 -1.74
C ILE A 68 -16.96 12.26 -0.72
N TYR A 69 -17.38 12.45 0.53
CA TYR A 69 -17.21 11.49 1.60
C TYR A 69 -17.92 10.17 1.28
N SER A 70 -19.17 10.22 0.82
CA SER A 70 -19.94 9.02 0.47
C SER A 70 -19.31 8.26 -0.70
N SER A 71 -18.86 8.97 -1.74
CA SER A 71 -18.17 8.36 -2.88
C SER A 71 -16.86 7.69 -2.47
N LEU A 72 -16.03 8.37 -1.66
CA LEU A 72 -14.78 7.81 -1.15
C LEU A 72 -15.04 6.60 -0.25
N TRP A 73 -16.05 6.67 0.61
CA TRP A 73 -16.39 5.58 1.52
C TRP A 73 -16.87 4.30 0.79
N SER A 74 -17.59 4.49 -0.32
CA SER A 74 -18.16 3.43 -1.13
C SER A 74 -17.14 2.81 -2.08
N ASN A 75 -16.25 3.61 -2.66
CA ASN A 75 -15.38 3.19 -3.77
C ASN A 75 -13.92 2.96 -3.39
N VAL A 76 -13.43 3.54 -2.28
CA VAL A 76 -12.03 3.34 -1.87
C VAL A 76 -11.93 2.09 -1.01
N PRO A 77 -11.15 1.07 -1.43
CA PRO A 77 -10.90 -0.11 -0.62
C PRO A 77 -10.29 0.33 0.72
N ARG A 78 -11.02 0.09 1.81
CA ARG A 78 -10.52 0.39 3.14
C ARG A 78 -9.34 -0.52 3.42
N THR A 79 -8.15 0.06 3.37
CA THR A 79 -6.88 -0.54 3.80
C THR A 79 -7.04 -1.23 5.16
N PHE A 80 -7.93 -0.72 6.00
CA PHE A 80 -8.31 -1.30 7.28
C PHE A 80 -8.81 -2.74 7.20
N ALA A 81 -9.65 -3.13 6.22
CA ALA A 81 -10.20 -4.48 6.15
C ALA A 81 -9.12 -5.53 5.85
N ALA A 82 -8.21 -5.22 4.93
CA ALA A 82 -7.07 -6.08 4.61
C ALA A 82 -6.10 -6.18 5.79
N VAL A 83 -5.79 -5.04 6.44
CA VAL A 83 -4.94 -4.99 7.62
C VAL A 83 -5.55 -5.79 8.78
N SER A 84 -6.83 -5.58 9.10
CA SER A 84 -7.53 -6.33 10.14
C SER A 84 -7.57 -7.84 9.87
N THR A 85 -7.72 -8.24 8.60
CA THR A 85 -7.68 -9.65 8.21
C THR A 85 -6.29 -10.24 8.44
N VAL A 86 -5.23 -9.53 8.04
CA VAL A 86 -3.84 -9.96 8.25
C VAL A 86 -3.51 -10.03 9.74
N GLU A 87 -3.89 -9.02 10.52
CA GLU A 87 -3.69 -9.01 11.98
C GLU A 87 -4.41 -10.18 12.67
N SER A 88 -5.65 -10.46 12.28
CA SER A 88 -6.41 -11.60 12.82
C SER A 88 -5.71 -12.92 12.54
N ARG A 89 -5.26 -13.14 11.29
CA ARG A 89 -4.50 -14.33 10.91
C ARG A 89 -3.17 -14.44 11.64
N LEU A 90 -2.46 -13.32 11.84
CA LEU A 90 -1.20 -13.30 12.57
C LEU A 90 -1.39 -13.71 14.03
N ARG A 91 -2.44 -13.21 14.69
CA ARG A 91 -2.78 -13.60 16.06
C ARG A 91 -3.10 -15.09 16.17
N GLU A 92 -3.86 -15.63 15.23
CA GLU A 92 -4.17 -17.07 15.22
C GLU A 92 -2.92 -17.93 15.00
N CYS A 93 -2.05 -17.55 14.06
CA CYS A 93 -0.77 -18.23 13.86
C CYS A 93 0.11 -18.18 15.12
N SER A 94 0.15 -17.04 15.82
CA SER A 94 0.90 -16.88 17.07
C SER A 94 0.38 -17.82 18.16
N ARG A 95 -0.95 -17.89 18.33
CA ARG A 95 -1.60 -18.79 19.28
C ARG A 95 -1.27 -20.26 18.99
N LEU A 96 -1.38 -20.68 17.73
CA LEU A 96 -1.05 -22.05 17.30
C LEU A 96 0.43 -22.37 17.53
N LEU A 97 1.33 -21.43 17.22
CA LEU A 97 2.76 -21.62 17.44
C LEU A 97 3.09 -21.76 18.93
N GLN A 98 2.46 -20.97 19.79
CA GLN A 98 2.61 -21.07 21.25
C GLN A 98 2.09 -22.42 21.78
N GLU A 99 0.96 -22.90 21.26
CA GLU A 99 0.39 -24.19 21.63
C GLU A 99 1.31 -25.35 21.20
N HIS A 100 1.78 -25.33 19.95
CA HIS A 100 2.67 -26.35 19.42
C HIS A 100 4.04 -26.38 20.12
N SER A 101 4.66 -25.22 20.34
CA SER A 101 5.92 -25.14 21.08
C SER A 101 5.78 -25.64 22.51
N SER A 102 4.69 -25.29 23.20
CA SER A 102 4.40 -25.80 24.55
C SER A 102 4.27 -27.32 24.58
N ASN A 103 3.60 -27.92 23.59
CA ASN A 103 3.49 -29.37 23.47
C ASN A 103 4.83 -30.04 23.18
N LEU A 104 5.67 -29.43 22.33
CA LEU A 104 7.01 -29.92 22.04
C LEU A 104 7.90 -29.94 23.29
N PHE A 105 7.91 -28.87 24.08
CA PHE A 105 8.67 -28.82 25.34
C PHE A 105 8.14 -29.79 26.39
N LYS A 106 6.83 -30.07 26.41
CA LYS A 106 6.26 -31.13 27.26
C LYS A 106 6.74 -32.51 26.83
N CYS A 107 6.76 -32.79 25.53
CA CYS A 107 7.29 -34.05 24.99
C CYS A 107 8.76 -34.22 25.33
N ASP A 108 9.58 -33.20 25.07
CA ASP A 108 11.02 -33.21 25.35
C ASP A 108 11.30 -33.49 26.84
N ARG A 109 10.55 -32.83 27.74
CA ARG A 109 10.63 -33.10 29.18
C ARG A 109 10.26 -34.54 29.54
N MET A 110 9.30 -35.15 28.85
CA MET A 110 8.93 -36.55 29.06
C MET A 110 9.98 -37.53 28.55
N ILE A 111 10.66 -37.22 27.44
CA ILE A 111 11.75 -38.03 26.87
C ILE A 111 13.03 -37.92 27.74
N SER A 112 13.36 -36.70 28.18
CA SER A 112 14.59 -36.39 28.93
C SER A 112 14.60 -36.98 30.36
N LYS A 113 13.42 -37.21 30.96
CA LYS A 113 13.31 -37.95 32.23
C LYS A 113 13.57 -39.43 31.99
N LYS A 114 14.84 -39.83 32.15
CA LYS A 114 15.41 -41.21 32.14
C LYS A 114 14.34 -42.30 32.15
N SER A 115 14.30 -43.06 31.05
CA SER A 115 13.42 -44.19 30.78
C SER A 115 13.31 -45.16 31.96
N SER A 116 12.23 -45.07 32.71
CA SER A 116 11.68 -46.20 33.45
C SER A 116 10.40 -46.64 32.75
N HIS A 117 10.20 -47.96 32.66
CA HIS A 117 9.06 -48.63 32.02
C HIS A 117 7.66 -47.98 32.24
N PRO A 118 7.31 -47.37 33.39
CA PRO A 118 6.02 -46.68 33.55
C PRO A 118 5.82 -45.42 32.68
N ASN A 119 6.87 -44.84 32.10
CA ASN A 119 6.72 -43.69 31.19
C ASN A 119 6.20 -44.07 29.80
N LEU A 120 6.34 -45.33 29.38
CA LEU A 120 5.95 -45.77 28.04
C LEU A 120 4.43 -45.69 27.82
N GLU A 121 3.64 -46.13 28.80
CA GLU A 121 2.17 -46.09 28.71
C GLU A 121 1.64 -44.67 28.79
N ARG A 122 2.28 -43.79 29.57
CA ARG A 122 1.99 -42.34 29.54
C ARG A 122 2.30 -41.73 28.17
N TYR A 123 3.40 -42.13 27.55
CA TYR A 123 3.78 -41.66 26.22
C TYR A 123 2.77 -42.09 25.16
N LYS A 124 2.33 -43.36 25.20
CA LYS A 124 1.29 -43.88 24.29
C LYS A 124 -0.05 -43.17 24.46
N ALA A 125 -0.49 -42.94 25.70
CA ALA A 125 -1.73 -42.22 25.99
C ALA A 125 -1.68 -40.77 25.46
N PHE A 126 -0.56 -40.08 25.69
CA PHE A 126 -0.35 -38.71 25.21
C PHE A 126 -0.36 -38.61 23.68
N LEU A 127 0.32 -39.52 22.98
CA LEU A 127 0.31 -39.57 21.51
C LEU A 127 -1.10 -39.84 20.96
N LYS A 128 -1.87 -40.70 21.62
CA LYS A 128 -3.26 -41.01 21.21
C LYS A 128 -4.19 -39.79 21.38
N GLU A 129 -3.96 -38.97 22.40
CA GLU A 129 -4.77 -37.78 22.70
C GLU A 129 -4.41 -36.58 21.80
N HIS A 130 -3.11 -36.34 21.58
CA HIS A 130 -2.63 -35.11 20.91
C HIS A 130 -2.24 -35.30 19.44
N CYS A 131 -1.86 -36.51 19.03
CA CYS A 131 -1.57 -36.81 17.62
C CYS A 131 -2.76 -37.54 17.01
N ARG A 132 -3.75 -36.79 16.52
CA ARG A 132 -4.75 -37.36 15.59
C ARG A 132 -3.99 -37.84 14.35
N GLN A 133 -3.81 -39.15 14.22
CA GLN A 133 -3.27 -39.77 13.01
C GLN A 133 -4.16 -39.36 11.83
N ARG A 134 -3.71 -38.37 11.05
CA ARG A 134 -4.26 -38.17 9.72
C ARG A 134 -3.74 -39.34 8.90
N LYS A 135 -4.58 -40.33 8.64
CA LYS A 135 -4.32 -41.33 7.60
C LYS A 135 -4.09 -40.55 6.30
N ILE A 136 -2.85 -40.50 5.84
CA ILE A 136 -2.59 -40.17 4.45
C ILE A 136 -3.06 -41.40 3.68
N MET A 137 -4.24 -41.29 3.07
CA MET A 137 -4.69 -42.25 2.07
C MET A 137 -3.89 -41.95 0.81
N VAL A 138 -2.99 -42.86 0.45
CA VAL A 138 -2.33 -42.91 -0.86
C VAL A 138 -3.21 -43.72 -1.80
#